data_AF-A0A7C3ASW0-F1
#
_entry.id   AF-A0A7C3ASW0-F1
#
_cell.length_a   1.000
_cell.length_b   1.000
_cell.length_c   1.000
_cell.angle_alpha   90.00
_cell.angle_beta   90.00
_cell.angle_gamma   90.00
#
_symmetry.space_group_name_H-M   'P 1'
#
loop_
_entity.id
_entity.type
_entity.pdbx_description
1 polymer ?
#
loop_
_entity_poly.entity_id
_entity_poly.type
_entity_poly.pdbx_seq_one_letter_code
_entity_poly.pdbx_strand_id
1 'polypeptide(L)'
;MMNPIRMHQIDVDEEVYNFLKQHAEPFKDTPNSVLRRFLPLKSGTVEIKDNNGRKFFPQFSESVPNALAQILEMIILVKNQGLSRVEATHKVADFRGITTQAVIDKYCRQLGKRAYEVDELLMTSNMDEFKTLLIERFPYHSKVIESTFDEIKR
;
A
#
# COMPACT_ATOMS: atom_id res chain seq x y z
N MET A 1 5.70 -16.97 11.50
CA MET A 1 7.14 -16.85 11.16
C MET A 1 7.22 -16.37 9.72
N MET A 2 7.82 -15.20 9.46
CA MET A 2 8.07 -14.73 8.09
C MET A 2 9.11 -15.65 7.43
N ASN A 3 8.84 -16.15 6.23
CA ASN A 3 9.85 -16.85 5.44
C ASN A 3 10.96 -15.86 5.07
N PRO A 4 12.24 -16.19 5.33
CA PRO A 4 13.34 -15.30 4.99
C PRO A 4 13.45 -15.12 3.48
N ILE A 5 13.60 -13.88 3.04
CA ILE A 5 13.80 -13.53 1.63
C ILE A 5 15.15 -14.08 1.20
N ARG A 6 15.15 -14.94 0.17
CA ARG A 6 16.39 -15.40 -0.47
C ARG A 6 16.84 -14.36 -1.48
N MET A 7 18.05 -13.85 -1.29
CA MET A 7 18.69 -12.94 -2.24
C MET A 7 19.46 -13.75 -3.28
N HIS A 8 19.35 -13.35 -4.54
CA HIS A 8 20.06 -13.97 -5.67
C HIS A 8 20.97 -12.92 -6.31
N GLN A 9 22.18 -13.31 -6.73
CA GLN A 9 23.04 -12.46 -7.55
C GLN A 9 22.57 -12.54 -9.00
N ILE A 10 22.52 -11.38 -9.65
CA ILE A 10 22.23 -11.24 -11.08
C ILE A 10 23.27 -10.31 -11.70
N ASP A 11 23.75 -10.67 -12.89
CA ASP A 11 24.57 -9.78 -13.70
C ASP A 11 23.65 -9.02 -14.68
N VAL A 12 23.90 -7.73 -14.81
CA VAL A 12 23.16 -6.83 -15.72
C VAL A 12 24.16 -6.08 -16.59
N ASP A 13 23.79 -5.76 -17.81
CA ASP A 13 24.59 -4.91 -18.68
C ASP A 13 24.44 -3.41 -18.30
N GLU A 14 25.26 -2.57 -18.95
CA GLU A 14 25.31 -1.12 -18.71
C GLU A 14 23.98 -0.43 -19.07
N GLU A 15 23.27 -0.94 -20.07
CA GLU A 15 21.97 -0.37 -20.49
C GLU A 15 20.91 -0.59 -19.40
N VAL A 16 20.79 -1.82 -18.91
CA VAL A 16 19.90 -2.18 -17.81
C VAL A 16 20.30 -1.47 -16.52
N TYR A 17 21.60 -1.36 -16.23
CA TYR A 17 22.08 -0.62 -15.05
C TYR A 17 21.67 0.86 -15.09
N ASN A 18 21.86 1.53 -16.23
CA ASN A 18 21.45 2.92 -16.40
C ASN A 18 19.93 3.10 -16.37
N PHE A 19 19.18 2.17 -16.93
CA PHE A 19 17.72 2.14 -16.81
C PHE A 19 17.27 2.11 -15.34
N LEU A 20 17.85 1.21 -14.53
CA LEU A 20 17.52 1.12 -13.10
C LEU A 20 17.85 2.42 -12.36
N LYS A 21 19.00 3.02 -12.66
CA LYS A 21 19.45 4.27 -12.06
C LYS A 21 18.55 5.47 -12.39
N GLN A 22 18.07 5.56 -13.64
CA GLN A 22 17.17 6.64 -14.08
C GLN A 22 15.80 6.58 -13.41
N HIS A 23 15.32 5.39 -13.06
CA HIS A 23 13.97 5.18 -12.52
C HIS A 23 13.93 4.99 -11.00
N ALA A 24 15.08 5.05 -10.32
CA ALA A 24 15.17 4.94 -8.87
C ALA A 24 14.99 6.32 -8.20
N GLU A 25 14.12 6.41 -7.19
CA GLU A 25 14.14 7.53 -6.25
C GLU A 25 15.37 7.41 -5.32
N PRO A 26 16.24 8.44 -5.23
CA PRO A 26 17.43 8.40 -4.39
C PRO A 26 17.10 8.04 -2.93
N PHE A 27 17.90 7.16 -2.34
CA PHE A 27 17.81 6.70 -0.93
C PHE A 27 16.52 5.96 -0.54
N LYS A 28 15.61 5.74 -1.48
CA LYS A 28 14.31 5.11 -1.23
C LYS A 28 14.13 3.84 -2.04
N ASP A 29 14.53 3.86 -3.31
CA ASP A 29 14.39 2.72 -4.20
C ASP A 29 15.63 1.82 -4.19
N THR A 30 15.38 0.51 -4.25
CA THR A 30 16.39 -0.53 -4.45
C THR A 30 16.25 -1.08 -5.88
N PRO A 31 17.24 -1.79 -6.42
CA PRO A 31 17.10 -2.47 -7.70
C PRO A 31 15.84 -3.35 -7.76
N ASN A 32 15.52 -4.03 -6.66
CA ASN A 32 14.31 -4.86 -6.56
C ASN A 32 13.02 -4.03 -6.60
N SER A 33 12.95 -2.84 -5.98
CA SER A 33 11.75 -2.00 -6.04
C SER A 33 11.51 -1.42 -7.43
N VAL A 34 12.60 -1.08 -8.15
CA VAL A 34 12.53 -0.65 -9.55
C VAL A 34 12.10 -1.83 -10.43
N LEU A 35 12.78 -2.97 -10.36
CA LEU A 35 12.46 -4.16 -11.17
C LEU A 35 11.02 -4.63 -10.98
N ARG A 36 10.52 -4.67 -9.74
CA ARG A 36 9.14 -5.08 -9.45
C ARG A 36 8.09 -4.15 -10.06
N ARG A 37 8.44 -2.90 -10.37
CA ARG A 37 7.56 -1.91 -11.01
C ARG A 37 7.40 -2.17 -12.51
N PHE A 38 8.45 -2.66 -13.15
CA PHE A 38 8.51 -2.81 -14.61
C PHE A 38 8.31 -4.26 -15.07
N LEU A 39 8.63 -5.24 -14.25
CA LEU A 39 8.40 -6.65 -14.56
C LEU A 39 6.92 -7.01 -14.35
N PRO A 40 6.33 -7.86 -15.21
CA PRO A 40 4.96 -8.35 -15.06
C PRO A 40 4.86 -9.40 -13.94
N LEU A 41 5.34 -9.06 -12.75
CA LEU A 41 5.19 -9.88 -11.56
C LEU A 41 3.74 -9.76 -11.09
N LYS A 42 3.15 -10.86 -10.65
CA LYS A 42 1.86 -10.80 -9.97
C LYS A 42 2.05 -9.97 -8.70
N SER A 43 1.60 -8.72 -8.72
CA SER A 43 1.39 -7.90 -7.51
C SER A 43 0.23 -8.51 -6.73
N GLY A 44 0.46 -9.70 -6.19
CA GLY A 44 -0.47 -10.33 -5.26
C GLY A 44 -0.38 -9.56 -3.96
N THR A 45 -1.52 -9.08 -3.48
CA THR A 45 -1.74 -8.92 -2.04
C THR A 45 -1.23 -10.19 -1.37
N VAL A 46 -0.22 -10.06 -0.50
CA VAL A 46 0.31 -11.22 0.22
C VAL A 46 -0.71 -11.51 1.32
N GLU A 47 -1.50 -12.58 1.14
CA GLU A 47 -2.44 -13.03 2.17
C GLU A 47 -1.66 -13.55 3.38
N ILE A 48 -1.45 -12.71 4.39
CA ILE A 48 -0.94 -13.20 5.68
C ILE A 48 -2.13 -13.64 6.51
N LYS A 49 -2.31 -14.97 6.61
CA LYS A 49 -3.20 -15.59 7.59
C LYS A 49 -2.57 -15.47 8.97
N ASP A 50 -3.27 -14.86 9.92
CA ASP A 50 -2.95 -15.02 11.34
C ASP A 50 -3.28 -16.46 11.76
N ASN A 51 -2.48 -17.01 12.68
CA ASN A 51 -2.56 -18.38 13.20
C ASN A 51 -3.92 -18.72 13.85
N ASN A 52 -4.75 -17.71 14.12
CA ASN A 52 -6.09 -17.85 14.70
C ASN A 52 -7.25 -17.83 13.68
N GLY A 53 -6.98 -17.85 12.37
CA GLY A 53 -8.03 -17.94 11.35
C GLY A 53 -8.98 -16.74 11.31
N ARG A 54 -8.62 -15.61 11.94
CA ARG A 54 -9.41 -14.37 11.94
C ARG A 54 -8.79 -13.30 11.03
N LYS A 55 -9.60 -12.88 10.06
CA LYS A 55 -9.57 -11.68 9.20
C LYS A 55 -8.19 -11.10 8.82
N PHE A 56 -7.80 -11.49 7.60
CA PHE A 56 -6.97 -10.81 6.60
C PHE A 56 -6.36 -9.46 7.02
N PHE A 57 -5.05 -9.43 7.24
CA PHE A 57 -4.32 -8.17 7.19
C PHE A 57 -3.80 -7.97 5.75
N PRO A 58 -4.27 -6.94 5.04
CA PRO A 58 -3.80 -6.67 3.69
C PRO A 58 -2.30 -6.34 3.72
N GLN A 59 -1.48 -7.06 2.95
CA GLN A 59 -0.08 -6.71 2.78
C GLN A 59 0.21 -6.44 1.31
N PHE A 60 0.77 -5.27 1.06
CA PHE A 60 1.20 -4.85 -0.27
C PHE A 60 2.67 -5.19 -0.49
N SER A 61 3.05 -5.46 -1.73
CA SER A 61 4.45 -5.68 -2.10
C SER A 61 5.30 -4.46 -1.77
N GLU A 62 6.59 -4.67 -1.53
CA GLU A 62 7.57 -3.60 -1.28
C GLU A 62 7.70 -2.58 -2.44
N SER A 63 7.17 -2.90 -3.62
CA SER A 63 7.10 -1.98 -4.75
C SER A 63 6.06 -0.87 -4.55
N VAL A 64 5.12 -1.03 -3.63
CA VAL A 64 4.12 -0.01 -3.29
C VAL A 64 4.70 0.92 -2.22
N PRO A 65 4.70 2.26 -2.42
CA PRO A 65 5.14 3.22 -1.42
C PRO A 65 4.47 2.96 -0.09
N ASN A 66 5.24 2.94 0.99
CA ASN A 66 4.74 2.70 2.35
C ASN A 66 3.54 3.59 2.71
N ALA A 67 3.52 4.83 2.22
CA ALA A 67 2.39 5.73 2.41
C ALA A 67 1.11 5.18 1.75
N LEU A 68 1.18 4.79 0.48
CA LEU A 68 0.04 4.21 -0.24
C LEU A 68 -0.39 2.88 0.39
N ALA A 69 0.56 2.00 0.72
CA ALA A 69 0.27 0.74 1.37
C ALA A 69 -0.50 0.95 2.68
N GLN A 70 0.00 1.79 3.59
CA GLN A 70 -0.66 2.08 4.87
C GLN A 70 -2.05 2.70 4.70
N ILE A 71 -2.25 3.55 3.69
CA ILE A 71 -3.57 4.12 3.37
C ILE A 71 -4.53 3.02 2.91
N LEU A 72 -4.12 2.16 1.96
CA LEU A 72 -4.95 1.08 1.45
C LEU A 72 -5.26 0.04 2.54
N GLU A 73 -4.29 -0.27 3.41
CA GLU A 73 -4.49 -1.15 4.56
C GLU A 73 -5.58 -0.63 5.48
N MET A 74 -5.54 0.66 5.80
CA MET A 74 -6.56 1.33 6.61
C MET A 74 -7.93 1.27 5.94
N ILE A 75 -8.02 1.57 4.63
CA ILE A 75 -9.29 1.54 3.89
C ILE A 75 -9.90 0.13 3.89
N ILE A 76 -9.10 -0.90 3.63
CA ILE A 76 -9.56 -2.30 3.64
C ILE A 76 -10.06 -2.70 5.02
N LEU A 77 -9.35 -2.31 6.08
CA LEU A 77 -9.77 -2.59 7.46
C LEU A 77 -11.11 -1.93 7.79
N VAL A 78 -11.32 -0.68 7.36
CA VAL A 78 -12.60 0.02 7.55
C VAL A 78 -13.71 -0.68 6.77
N LYS A 79 -13.50 -0.94 5.47
CA LYS A 79 -14.57 -1.42 4.59
C LYS A 79 -14.87 -2.91 4.73
N ASN A 80 -13.84 -3.76 4.77
CA ASN A 80 -14.04 -5.21 4.78
C ASN A 80 -14.22 -5.77 6.20
N GLN A 81 -13.71 -5.07 7.22
CA GLN A 81 -13.85 -5.50 8.61
C GLN A 81 -14.86 -4.69 9.42
N GLY A 82 -15.39 -3.59 8.88
CA GLY A 82 -16.37 -2.73 9.55
C GLY A 82 -15.81 -1.94 10.72
N LEU A 83 -14.49 -1.72 10.75
CA LEU A 83 -13.82 -0.98 11.81
C LEU A 83 -14.00 0.53 11.62
N SER A 84 -13.99 1.28 12.70
CA SER A 84 -13.81 2.73 12.63
C SER A 84 -12.42 3.08 12.08
N ARG A 85 -12.26 4.29 11.52
CA ARG A 85 -10.95 4.80 11.10
C ARG A 85 -9.93 4.73 12.23
N VAL A 86 -10.34 5.02 13.47
CA VAL A 86 -9.47 4.99 14.64
C VAL A 86 -8.99 3.56 14.92
N GLU A 87 -9.89 2.59 14.98
CA GLU A 87 -9.53 1.18 15.19
C GLU A 87 -8.66 0.62 14.06
N ALA A 88 -8.98 0.95 12.81
CA ALA A 88 -8.17 0.58 11.66
C ALA A 88 -6.76 1.20 11.75
N THR A 89 -6.66 2.46 12.15
CA THR A 89 -5.38 3.16 12.34
C THR A 89 -4.51 2.49 13.40
N HIS A 90 -5.10 2.13 14.54
CA HIS A 90 -4.40 1.38 15.59
C HIS A 90 -3.89 0.03 15.07
N LYS A 91 -4.73 -0.74 14.37
CA LYS A 91 -4.32 -2.01 13.79
C LYS A 91 -3.17 -1.87 12.78
N VAL A 92 -3.21 -0.87 11.91
CA VAL A 92 -2.12 -0.62 10.95
C VAL A 92 -0.83 -0.26 11.69
N ALA A 93 -0.92 0.60 12.70
CA ALA A 93 0.23 1.00 13.51
C ALA A 93 0.89 -0.19 14.22
N ASP A 94 0.08 -1.01 14.90
CA ASP A 94 0.53 -2.22 15.60
C ASP A 94 1.18 -3.22 14.64
N PHE A 95 0.55 -3.48 13.49
CA PHE A 95 1.07 -4.41 12.50
C PHE A 95 2.38 -3.95 11.86
N ARG A 96 2.49 -2.64 11.57
CA ARG A 96 3.68 -2.06 10.93
C ARG A 96 4.78 -1.68 11.93
N GLY A 97 4.54 -1.81 13.24
CA GLY A 97 5.49 -1.40 14.28
C GLY A 97 5.77 0.10 14.29
N ILE A 98 4.78 0.92 13.96
CA ILE A 98 4.88 2.39 13.89
C ILE A 98 3.86 3.05 14.82
N THR A 99 3.95 4.36 15.00
CA THR A 99 2.97 5.10 15.80
C THR A 99 1.68 5.34 15.03
N THR A 100 0.54 5.44 15.73
CA THR A 100 -0.74 5.83 15.12
C THR A 100 -0.65 7.19 14.43
N GLN A 101 0.05 8.15 15.04
CA GLN A 101 0.29 9.46 14.43
C GLN A 101 1.00 9.34 13.07
N ALA A 102 1.94 8.40 12.90
CA ALA A 102 2.61 8.20 11.62
C ALA A 102 1.65 7.71 10.53
N VAL A 103 0.66 6.87 10.89
CA VAL A 103 -0.40 6.41 9.98
C VAL A 103 -1.35 7.56 9.65
N ILE A 104 -1.79 8.33 10.67
CA ILE A 104 -2.64 9.52 10.50
C ILE A 104 -1.98 10.51 9.54
N ASP A 105 -0.69 10.76 9.73
CA ASP A 105 0.08 11.66 8.87
C ASP A 105 0.11 11.19 7.41
N LYS A 106 0.05 9.88 7.13
CA LYS A 106 -0.04 9.40 5.74
C LYS A 106 -1.37 9.81 5.13
N TYR A 107 -2.50 9.36 5.66
CA TYR A 107 -3.78 9.64 4.99
C TYR A 107 -4.25 11.11 5.14
N CYS A 108 -3.78 11.85 6.14
CA CYS A 108 -4.09 13.29 6.25
C CYS A 108 -3.11 14.14 5.42
N ARG A 109 -1.81 14.13 5.75
CA ARG A 109 -0.84 15.03 5.07
C ARG A 109 -0.56 14.62 3.64
N GLN A 110 -0.45 13.33 3.32
CA GLN A 110 -0.14 12.93 1.93
C GLN A 110 -1.32 13.15 1.00
N LEU A 111 -2.55 13.09 1.50
CA LEU A 111 -3.76 13.33 0.70
C LEU A 111 -4.23 14.79 0.75
N GLY A 112 -3.59 15.63 1.57
CA GLY A 112 -4.03 17.02 1.76
C GLY A 112 -5.40 17.13 2.41
N LYS A 113 -5.78 16.15 3.25
CA LYS A 113 -7.09 16.04 3.90
C LYS A 113 -6.97 16.10 5.41
N ARG A 114 -8.02 16.59 6.06
CA ARG A 114 -8.20 16.49 7.52
C ARG A 114 -8.87 15.16 7.86
N ALA A 115 -8.74 14.76 9.13
CA ALA A 115 -9.29 13.49 9.60
C ALA A 115 -10.80 13.34 9.32
N TYR A 116 -11.58 14.41 9.49
CA TYR A 116 -13.03 14.38 9.22
C TYR A 116 -13.35 14.26 7.73
N GLU A 117 -12.55 14.86 6.83
CA GLU A 117 -12.74 14.71 5.38
C GLU A 117 -12.44 13.28 4.94
N VAL A 118 -11.47 12.63 5.60
CA VAL A 118 -11.19 11.21 5.38
C VAL A 118 -12.33 10.35 5.92
N ASP A 119 -12.90 10.70 7.07
CA ASP A 119 -14.09 10.02 7.59
C ASP A 119 -15.28 10.14 6.61
N GLU A 120 -15.51 11.31 6.01
CA GLU A 120 -16.53 11.51 4.96
C GLU A 120 -16.25 10.63 3.73
N LEU A 121 -15.02 10.64 3.21
CA LEU A 121 -14.61 9.80 2.08
C LEU A 121 -14.79 8.30 2.36
N LEU A 122 -14.58 7.87 3.62
CA LEU A 122 -14.80 6.49 4.07
C LEU A 122 -16.28 6.15 4.27
N MET A 123 -17.16 7.12 4.50
CA MET A 123 -18.60 6.88 4.65
C MET A 123 -19.32 6.80 3.31
N THR A 124 -18.80 7.43 2.26
CA THR A 124 -19.38 7.37 0.92
C THR A 124 -19.46 5.93 0.41
N SER A 125 -20.65 5.53 -0.07
CA SER A 125 -20.92 4.15 -0.50
C SER A 125 -20.18 3.75 -1.77
N ASN A 126 -19.91 4.67 -2.69
CA ASN A 126 -19.30 4.34 -3.99
C ASN A 126 -17.76 4.37 -3.98
N MET A 127 -17.12 4.94 -2.95
CA MET A 127 -15.66 5.04 -2.79
C MET A 127 -14.88 5.60 -4.00
N ASP A 128 -15.57 6.09 -5.03
CA ASP A 128 -14.98 6.51 -6.30
C ASP A 128 -14.19 7.80 -6.13
N GLU A 129 -14.65 8.69 -5.25
CA GLU A 129 -13.93 9.92 -4.90
C GLU A 129 -12.60 9.59 -4.21
N PHE A 130 -12.60 8.66 -3.26
CA PHE A 130 -11.37 8.24 -2.58
C PHE A 130 -10.43 7.51 -3.56
N LYS A 131 -10.97 6.63 -4.42
CA LYS A 131 -10.19 5.98 -5.49
C LYS A 131 -9.50 7.01 -6.39
N THR A 132 -10.26 8.00 -6.87
CA THR A 132 -9.76 9.05 -7.76
C THR A 132 -8.66 9.85 -7.10
N LEU A 133 -8.86 10.27 -5.85
CA LEU A 133 -7.85 10.98 -5.05
C LEU A 133 -6.53 10.21 -4.93
N LEU A 134 -6.60 8.89 -4.72
CA LEU A 134 -5.40 8.06 -4.64
C LEU A 134 -4.71 7.88 -5.99
N ILE A 135 -5.47 7.74 -7.08
CA ILE A 135 -4.90 7.63 -8.43
C ILE A 135 -4.19 8.93 -8.81
N GLU A 136 -4.78 10.09 -8.53
CA GLU A 136 -4.14 11.40 -8.78
C GLU A 136 -2.85 11.55 -7.97
N ARG A 137 -2.83 11.06 -6.72
CA ARG A 137 -1.66 11.20 -5.84
C ARG A 137 -0.57 10.17 -6.13
N PHE A 138 -0.93 8.98 -6.61
CA PHE A 138 -0.03 7.86 -6.89
C PHE A 138 -0.29 7.29 -8.30
N PRO A 139 -0.07 8.08 -9.37
CA PRO A 139 -0.49 7.72 -10.72
C PRO A 139 0.16 6.45 -11.24
N TYR A 140 1.44 6.21 -10.89
CA TYR A 140 2.17 5.00 -11.27
C TYR A 140 1.63 3.72 -10.64
N HIS A 141 0.71 3.83 -9.67
CA HIS A 141 0.18 2.72 -8.87
C HIS A 141 -1.33 2.56 -9.06
N SER A 142 -1.89 3.18 -10.11
CA SER A 142 -3.31 3.14 -10.44
C SER A 142 -3.86 1.71 -10.48
N LYS A 143 -3.13 0.77 -11.11
CA LYS A 143 -3.53 -0.66 -11.17
C LYS A 143 -3.71 -1.30 -9.80
N VAL A 144 -2.83 -1.00 -8.85
CA VAL A 144 -2.91 -1.54 -7.48
C VAL A 144 -4.09 -0.93 -6.74
N ILE A 145 -4.31 0.38 -6.91
CA ILE A 145 -5.43 1.09 -6.31
C ILE A 145 -6.75 0.56 -6.89
N GLU A 146 -6.86 0.46 -8.21
CA GLU A 146 -8.03 -0.08 -8.91
C GLU A 146 -8.36 -1.49 -8.43
N SER A 147 -7.39 -2.41 -8.45
CA SER A 147 -7.58 -3.78 -7.97
C SER A 147 -8.06 -3.82 -6.51
N THR A 148 -7.49 -2.97 -5.65
CA THR A 148 -7.88 -2.90 -4.24
C THR A 148 -9.33 -2.44 -4.07
N PHE A 149 -9.74 -1.41 -4.80
CA PHE A 149 -11.10 -0.88 -4.70
C PHE A 149 -12.14 -1.81 -5.35
N ASP A 150 -11.76 -2.54 -6.39
CA ASP A 150 -12.62 -3.56 -7.01
C ASP A 150 -12.85 -4.76 -6.07
N GLU A 151 -11.84 -5.14 -5.26
CA GLU A 151 -11.97 -6.14 -4.20
C GLU A 151 -12.87 -5.67 -3.05
N ILE A 152 -12.86 -4.38 -2.70
CA ILE A 152 -13.72 -3.80 -1.66
C ILE A 152 -15.19 -3.72 -2.10
N LYS A 153 -15.46 -3.54 -3.40
CA LYS A 153 -16.83 -3.45 -3.95
C LYS A 153 -17.56 -4.81 -4.02
N ARG A 154 -16.86 -5.92 -3.78
CA ARG A 154 -17.44 -7.28 -3.75
C ARG A 154 -17.96 -7.64 -2.37
#